data_AF-R0KLE5-F1
#
_entry.id   AF-R0KLE5-F1
#
_cell.length_a   1.000
_cell.length_b   1.000
_cell.length_c   1.000
_cell.angle_alpha   90.00
_cell.angle_beta   90.00
_cell.angle_gamma   90.00
#
_symmetry.space_group_name_H-M   'P 1'
#
loop_
_entity.id
_entity.type
_entity.pdbx_description
1 polymer ?
#
loop_
_entity_poly.entity_id
_entity_poly.type
_entity_poly.pdbx_seq_one_letter_code
_entity_poly.pdbx_strand_id
1 'polypeptide(L)'
;MNVTYFGLCNLTGITCSILALISGLLYYRTTNRFYLVITASIQTFFIIEIVNIQLKRNKSRCYPALMALSRRIFYLWVIAYYFKYLSINLLILIGCWYLSDLLRYAVYSFTNNHTKKVGYSILLVTYLVASYCEIASFYDLIKANTGFTRWALTGVLIGYVPGFVFLLRHRLQQRYWTNKKYRK
;
A
#
# COMPACT_ATOMS: atom_id res chain seq x y z
N MET A 1 19.44 22.79 6.80
CA MET A 1 19.92 21.46 7.20
C MET A 1 18.94 20.28 6.95
N ASN A 2 17.81 20.46 6.26
CA ASN A 2 16.77 19.41 6.15
C ASN A 2 16.82 18.53 4.88
N VAL A 3 17.56 18.91 3.84
CA VAL A 3 17.51 18.22 2.52
C VAL A 3 18.14 16.83 2.58
N THR A 4 19.22 16.65 3.36
CA THR A 4 19.91 15.36 3.52
C THR A 4 19.08 14.34 4.28
N TYR A 5 18.40 14.73 5.35
CA TYR A 5 17.53 13.84 6.12
C TYR A 5 16.31 13.35 5.30
N PHE A 6 15.64 14.26 4.59
CA PHE A 6 14.52 13.87 3.71
C PHE A 6 14.97 13.02 2.52
N GLY A 7 16.13 13.34 1.93
CA GLY A 7 16.73 12.53 0.88
C GLY A 7 17.06 11.11 1.35
N LEU A 8 17.67 10.97 2.54
CA LEU A 8 17.97 9.67 3.15
C LEU A 8 16.70 8.87 3.46
N CYS A 9 15.68 9.49 4.06
CA CYS A 9 14.40 8.80 4.33
C CYS A 9 13.71 8.32 3.04
N ASN A 10 13.72 9.14 1.97
CA ASN A 10 13.16 8.75 0.69
C ASN A 10 13.98 7.63 0.03
N LEU A 11 15.31 7.69 0.10
CA LEU A 11 16.19 6.64 -0.40
C LEU A 11 15.96 5.32 0.35
N THR A 12 15.87 5.35 1.69
CA THR A 12 15.53 4.16 2.47
C THR A 12 14.15 3.62 2.13
N GLY A 13 13.18 4.50 1.90
CA GLY A 13 11.84 4.10 1.48
C GLY A 13 11.84 3.42 0.11
N ILE A 14 12.63 3.93 -0.84
CA ILE A 14 12.80 3.34 -2.17
C ILE A 14 13.50 1.97 -2.08
N THR A 15 14.61 1.86 -1.34
CA THR A 15 15.34 0.58 -1.21
C THR A 15 14.49 -0.48 -0.52
N CYS A 16 13.79 -0.12 0.56
CA CYS A 16 12.82 -1.02 1.21
C CYS A 16 11.70 -1.44 0.24
N SER A 17 11.16 -0.53 -0.57
CA SER A 17 10.11 -0.86 -1.53
C SER A 17 10.60 -1.83 -2.62
N ILE A 18 11.82 -1.64 -3.13
CA ILE A 18 12.43 -2.53 -4.12
C ILE A 18 12.68 -3.91 -3.52
N LEU A 19 13.31 -3.98 -2.34
CA LEU A 19 13.60 -5.24 -1.68
C LEU A 19 12.32 -6.02 -1.37
N ALA A 20 11.30 -5.35 -0.87
CA ALA A 20 10.02 -5.99 -0.56
C ALA A 20 9.27 -6.47 -1.81
N LEU A 21 9.37 -5.74 -2.93
CA LEU A 21 8.85 -6.17 -4.23
C LEU A 21 9.60 -7.41 -4.73
N ILE A 22 10.94 -7.42 -4.69
CA ILE A 22 11.75 -8.57 -5.10
C ILE A 22 11.42 -9.79 -4.24
N SER A 23 11.37 -9.63 -2.90
CA SER A 23 10.98 -10.71 -2.00
C SER A 23 9.55 -11.21 -2.26
N GLY A 24 8.61 -10.31 -2.57
CA GLY A 24 7.24 -10.70 -2.93
C GLY A 24 7.16 -11.50 -4.24
N LEU A 25 7.94 -11.11 -5.25
CA LEU A 25 8.08 -11.85 -6.51
C LEU A 25 8.72 -13.23 -6.29
N LEU A 26 9.77 -13.29 -5.46
CA LEU A 26 10.44 -14.54 -5.09
C LEU A 26 9.51 -15.47 -4.33
N TYR A 27 8.65 -14.94 -3.43
CA TYR A 27 7.62 -15.73 -2.77
C TYR A 27 6.66 -16.36 -3.80
N TYR A 28 6.16 -15.61 -4.78
CA TYR A 28 5.27 -16.16 -5.80
C TYR A 28 5.95 -17.26 -6.64
N ARG A 29 7.22 -17.07 -7.00
CA ARG A 29 7.97 -18.02 -7.83
C ARG A 29 8.41 -19.28 -7.08
N THR A 30 8.85 -19.13 -5.83
CA THR A 30 9.44 -20.24 -5.05
C THR A 30 8.46 -20.86 -4.05
N THR A 31 7.33 -20.18 -3.76
CA THR A 31 6.36 -20.50 -2.70
C THR A 31 6.94 -20.58 -1.29
N ASN A 32 8.21 -20.18 -1.10
CA ASN A 32 8.90 -20.24 0.18
C ASN A 32 8.46 -19.07 1.09
N ARG A 33 7.81 -19.40 2.21
CA ARG A 33 7.27 -18.41 3.18
C ARG A 33 8.32 -17.51 3.79
N PHE A 34 9.60 -17.90 3.78
CA PHE A 34 10.69 -17.05 4.22
C PHE A 34 10.69 -15.69 3.51
N TYR A 35 10.49 -15.68 2.18
CA TYR A 35 10.43 -14.44 1.41
C TYR A 35 9.21 -13.58 1.77
N LEU A 36 8.08 -14.20 2.12
CA LEU A 36 6.90 -13.48 2.59
C LEU A 36 7.12 -12.84 3.96
N VAL A 37 7.82 -13.52 4.86
CA VAL A 37 8.23 -12.96 6.16
C VAL A 37 9.17 -11.78 5.95
N ILE A 38 10.12 -11.85 5.01
CA ILE A 38 10.98 -10.71 4.65
C ILE A 38 10.13 -9.54 4.15
N THR A 39 9.21 -9.77 3.21
CA THR A 39 8.32 -8.72 2.68
C THR A 39 7.47 -8.06 3.79
N ALA A 40 6.95 -8.85 4.73
CA ALA A 40 6.17 -8.36 5.87
C ALA A 40 7.03 -7.59 6.88
N SER A 41 8.25 -8.05 7.16
CA SER A 41 9.20 -7.35 8.03
C SER A 41 9.67 -6.04 7.41
N ILE A 42 9.87 -5.98 6.09
CA ILE A 42 10.24 -4.71 5.44
C ILE A 42 9.09 -3.69 5.55
N GLN A 43 7.82 -4.14 5.61
CA GLN A 43 6.69 -3.23 5.81
C GLN A 43 6.74 -2.49 7.15
N THR A 44 7.38 -3.04 8.19
CA THR A 44 7.48 -2.34 9.49
C THR A 44 8.38 -1.10 9.41
N PHE A 45 9.28 -0.98 8.43
CA PHE A 45 10.05 0.25 8.20
C PHE A 45 9.17 1.44 7.82
N PHE A 46 7.99 1.21 7.24
CA PHE A 46 7.04 2.29 6.96
C PHE A 46 6.37 2.83 8.25
N ILE A 47 6.54 2.18 9.41
CA ILE A 47 6.17 2.76 10.71
C ILE A 47 7.03 3.98 11.02
N ILE A 48 8.30 3.98 10.59
CA ILE A 48 9.20 5.14 10.74
C ILE A 48 8.65 6.34 9.95
N GLU A 49 8.02 6.12 8.80
CA GLU A 49 7.33 7.17 8.04
C GLU A 49 6.15 7.76 8.84
N ILE A 50 5.39 6.91 9.53
CA ILE A 50 4.26 7.34 10.38
C ILE A 50 4.75 8.18 11.56
N VAL A 51 5.83 7.75 12.23
CA VAL A 51 6.46 8.52 13.32
C VAL A 51 6.95 9.88 12.81
N ASN A 52 7.56 9.91 11.63
CA ASN A 52 8.00 11.17 11.01
C ASN A 52 6.84 12.12 10.64
N ILE A 53 5.67 11.57 10.29
CA ILE A 53 4.45 12.36 10.08
C ILE A 53 3.93 12.91 11.41
N GLN A 54 3.91 12.11 12.49
CA GLN A 54 3.47 12.54 13.82
C GLN A 54 4.35 13.66 14.40
N LEU A 55 5.65 13.59 14.16
CA LEU A 55 6.62 14.63 14.54
C LEU A 55 6.51 15.92 13.69
N LYS A 56 5.46 16.06 12.86
CA LYS A 56 5.23 17.19 11.93
C LYS A 56 6.37 17.46 10.96
N ARG A 57 7.33 16.52 10.81
CA ARG A 57 8.42 16.64 9.85
C ARG A 57 7.87 16.49 8.43
N ASN A 58 6.88 15.61 8.23
CA ASN A 58 6.23 15.43 6.94
C ASN A 58 4.81 16.02 6.92
N LYS A 59 4.43 16.71 5.83
CA LYS A 59 3.09 17.35 5.65
C LYS A 59 1.98 16.37 5.28
N SER A 60 2.29 15.08 5.16
CA SER A 60 1.31 14.02 4.86
C SER A 60 0.34 13.79 6.01
N ARG A 61 -0.90 13.40 5.73
CA ARG A 61 -1.89 13.06 6.77
C ARG A 61 -1.52 11.71 7.39
N CYS A 62 -1.49 11.63 8.72
CA CYS A 62 -1.12 10.42 9.47
C CYS A 62 -2.13 9.27 9.27
N TYR A 63 -3.43 9.60 9.26
CA TYR A 63 -4.51 8.61 9.24
C TYR A 63 -4.55 7.74 7.97
N PRO A 64 -4.44 8.31 6.74
CA PRO A 64 -4.38 7.51 5.53
C PRO A 64 -3.14 6.61 5.42
N ALA A 65 -2.00 7.05 5.95
CA ALA A 65 -0.77 6.26 5.96
C ALA A 65 -0.88 5.05 6.90
N LEU A 66 -1.41 5.28 8.11
CA LEU A 66 -1.62 4.23 9.10
C LEU A 66 -2.64 3.20 8.61
N MET A 67 -3.75 3.66 8.01
CA MET A 67 -4.77 2.78 7.46
C MET A 67 -4.29 1.95 6.26
N ALA A 68 -3.43 2.52 5.41
CA ALA A 68 -2.82 1.77 4.32
C ALA A 68 -1.83 0.71 4.81
N LEU A 69 -1.07 1.02 5.87
CA LEU A 69 -0.08 0.11 6.46
C LEU A 69 -0.75 -1.05 7.22
N SER A 70 -1.74 -0.75 8.06
CA SER A 70 -2.47 -1.78 8.83
C SER A 70 -3.13 -2.81 7.91
N ARG A 71 -3.76 -2.33 6.83
CA ARG A 71 -4.34 -3.14 5.76
C ARG A 71 -3.33 -4.08 5.10
N ARG A 72 -2.13 -3.60 4.77
CA ARG A 72 -1.07 -4.41 4.13
C ARG A 72 -0.53 -5.48 5.08
N ILE A 73 -0.29 -5.10 6.33
CA ILE A 73 0.18 -6.03 7.38
C ILE A 73 -0.87 -7.12 7.61
N PHE A 74 -2.15 -6.74 7.76
CA PHE A 74 -3.25 -7.68 7.90
C PHE A 74 -3.29 -8.66 6.72
N TYR A 75 -3.18 -8.16 5.50
CA TYR A 75 -3.26 -9.00 4.31
C TYR A 75 -2.07 -9.97 4.20
N LEU A 76 -0.83 -9.51 4.45
CA LEU A 76 0.35 -10.37 4.37
C LEU A 76 0.32 -11.47 5.45
N TRP A 77 -0.06 -11.15 6.69
CA TRP A 77 -0.07 -12.11 7.78
C TRP A 77 -1.31 -13.01 7.81
N VAL A 78 -2.50 -12.44 7.61
CA VAL A 78 -3.74 -13.22 7.72
C VAL A 78 -4.04 -13.94 6.41
N ILE A 79 -4.06 -13.22 5.29
CA ILE A 79 -4.46 -13.81 4.00
C ILE A 79 -3.32 -14.66 3.42
N ALA A 80 -2.13 -14.06 3.28
CA ALA A 80 -1.05 -14.75 2.56
C ALA A 80 -0.29 -15.76 3.45
N TYR A 81 -0.03 -15.46 4.73
CA TYR A 81 0.67 -16.38 5.63
C TYR A 81 -0.25 -17.43 6.27
N TYR A 82 -1.33 -17.02 6.94
CA TYR A 82 -2.21 -17.96 7.67
C TYR A 82 -3.08 -18.81 6.72
N PHE A 83 -3.80 -18.18 5.77
CA PHE A 83 -4.61 -18.93 4.79
C PHE A 83 -3.79 -19.51 3.63
N LYS A 84 -2.47 -19.26 3.58
CA LYS A 84 -1.56 -19.72 2.51
C LYS A 84 -2.06 -19.36 1.11
N TYR A 85 -2.76 -18.24 0.99
CA TYR A 85 -3.36 -17.82 -0.27
C TYR A 85 -2.26 -17.43 -1.27
N LEU A 86 -2.18 -18.17 -2.38
CA LEU A 86 -1.23 -17.92 -3.46
C LEU A 86 -2.00 -17.86 -4.78
N SER A 87 -2.10 -16.66 -5.34
CA SER A 87 -2.77 -16.44 -6.62
C SER A 87 -2.14 -15.25 -7.35
N ILE A 88 -2.48 -15.10 -8.63
CA ILE A 88 -2.04 -13.96 -9.43
C ILE A 88 -2.55 -12.63 -8.87
N ASN A 89 -3.68 -12.64 -8.14
CA ASN A 89 -4.21 -11.46 -7.46
C ASN A 89 -3.26 -10.98 -6.36
N LEU A 90 -2.64 -11.89 -5.61
CA LEU A 90 -1.61 -11.54 -4.60
C LEU A 90 -0.39 -10.89 -5.27
N LEU A 91 0.05 -11.43 -6.41
CA LEU A 91 1.18 -10.89 -7.17
C LEU A 91 0.91 -9.45 -7.65
N ILE A 92 -0.24 -9.25 -8.29
CA ILE A 92 -0.68 -7.93 -8.78
C ILE A 92 -0.83 -6.95 -7.61
N LEU A 93 -1.34 -7.42 -6.47
CA LEU A 93 -1.52 -6.61 -5.27
C LEU A 93 -0.19 -6.12 -4.70
N ILE A 94 0.77 -7.03 -4.49
CA ILE A 94 2.13 -6.73 -4.05
C ILE A 94 2.78 -5.74 -5.02
N GLY A 95 2.68 -6.00 -6.33
CA GLY A 95 3.17 -5.10 -7.37
C GLY A 95 2.57 -3.70 -7.26
N CYS A 96 1.24 -3.60 -7.16
CA CYS A 96 0.54 -2.31 -7.05
C CYS A 96 0.92 -1.54 -5.79
N TRP A 97 1.10 -2.23 -4.66
CA TRP A 97 1.49 -1.57 -3.40
C TRP A 97 2.89 -0.96 -3.48
N TYR A 98 3.88 -1.75 -3.85
CA TYR A 98 5.27 -1.28 -3.87
C TYR A 98 5.55 -0.33 -5.03
N LEU A 99 4.89 -0.51 -6.18
CA LEU A 99 4.97 0.44 -7.29
C LEU A 99 4.31 1.79 -6.91
N SER A 100 3.23 1.76 -6.13
CA SER A 100 2.65 2.99 -5.58
C SER A 100 3.58 3.68 -4.58
N ASP A 101 4.33 2.93 -3.78
CA ASP A 101 5.27 3.54 -2.82
C ASP A 101 6.48 4.13 -3.53
N LEU A 102 7.03 3.44 -4.53
CA LEU A 102 8.08 3.97 -5.40
C LEU A 102 7.64 5.25 -6.09
N LEU A 103 6.45 5.26 -6.68
CA LEU A 103 5.88 6.47 -7.28
C LEU A 103 5.68 7.59 -6.26
N ARG A 104 5.26 7.28 -5.03
CA ARG A 104 5.09 8.28 -3.98
C ARG A 104 6.41 8.94 -3.62
N TYR A 105 7.47 8.15 -3.39
CA TYR A 105 8.80 8.67 -3.10
C TYR A 105 9.39 9.42 -4.30
N ALA A 106 9.17 8.95 -5.53
CA ALA A 106 9.57 9.65 -6.74
C ALA A 106 8.86 11.01 -6.87
N VAL A 107 7.55 11.06 -6.68
CA VAL A 107 6.74 12.29 -6.73
C VAL A 107 7.15 13.29 -5.64
N TYR A 108 7.59 12.82 -4.47
CA TYR A 108 8.15 13.70 -3.44
C TYR A 108 9.52 14.28 -3.81
N SER A 109 10.34 13.53 -4.56
CA SER A 109 11.65 13.99 -5.02
C SER A 109 11.56 14.94 -6.23
N PHE A 110 10.54 14.82 -7.07
CA PHE A 110 10.37 15.73 -8.21
C PHE A 110 9.71 17.06 -7.83
N THR A 111 10.33 18.17 -8.21
CA THR A 111 9.78 19.53 -8.05
C THR A 111 8.74 19.87 -9.12
N ASN A 112 8.82 19.24 -10.30
CA ASN A 112 8.00 19.55 -11.47
C ASN A 112 6.50 19.24 -11.27
N ASN A 113 5.64 20.13 -11.74
CA ASN A 113 4.19 20.10 -11.50
C ASN A 113 3.45 19.10 -12.40
N HIS A 114 3.93 18.90 -13.63
CA HIS A 114 3.34 17.92 -14.55
C HIS A 114 3.55 16.47 -14.06
N THR A 115 4.75 16.16 -13.56
CA THR A 115 5.06 14.82 -13.02
C THR A 115 4.24 14.51 -11.77
N LYS A 116 3.96 15.51 -10.93
CA LYS A 116 3.04 15.35 -9.78
C LYS A 116 1.62 14.99 -10.21
N LYS A 117 1.07 15.67 -11.22
CA LYS A 117 -0.30 15.41 -11.72
C LYS A 117 -0.44 14.00 -12.33
N VAL A 118 0.54 13.57 -13.12
CA VAL A 118 0.58 12.22 -13.68
C VAL A 118 0.77 11.19 -12.58
N GLY A 119 1.71 11.41 -11.65
CA GLY A 119 1.97 10.54 -10.50
C GLY A 119 0.73 10.32 -9.63
N TYR A 120 -0.02 11.37 -9.28
CA TYR A 120 -1.26 11.21 -8.51
C TYR A 120 -2.37 10.48 -9.26
N SER A 121 -2.38 10.54 -10.60
CA SER A 121 -3.34 9.80 -11.42
C SER A 121 -2.99 8.31 -11.44
N ILE A 122 -1.71 7.97 -11.60
CA ILE A 122 -1.24 6.58 -11.54
C ILE A 122 -1.48 6.00 -10.14
N LEU A 123 -1.21 6.76 -9.08
CA LEU A 123 -1.50 6.37 -7.70
C LEU A 123 -2.99 6.07 -7.47
N LEU A 124 -3.90 6.74 -8.16
CA LEU A 124 -5.33 6.45 -8.05
C LEU A 124 -5.68 5.13 -8.75
N VAL A 125 -5.14 4.91 -9.94
CA VAL A 125 -5.35 3.67 -10.71
C VAL A 125 -4.77 2.47 -9.95
N THR A 126 -3.54 2.54 -9.47
CA THR A 126 -2.91 1.45 -8.70
C THR A 126 -3.68 1.15 -7.42
N TYR A 127 -4.28 2.15 -6.78
CA TYR A 127 -5.14 1.94 -5.61
C TYR A 127 -6.44 1.20 -5.95
N LEU A 128 -7.08 1.53 -7.06
CA LEU A 128 -8.30 0.84 -7.52
C LEU A 128 -8.00 -0.61 -7.87
N VAL A 129 -6.92 -0.86 -8.64
CA VAL A 129 -6.48 -2.21 -8.99
C VAL A 129 -6.15 -3.03 -7.75
N ALA A 130 -5.38 -2.46 -6.81
CA ALA A 130 -5.05 -3.13 -5.55
C ALA A 130 -6.31 -3.49 -4.73
N SER A 131 -7.27 -2.56 -4.65
CA SER A 131 -8.49 -2.79 -3.87
C SER A 131 -9.40 -3.84 -4.53
N TYR A 132 -9.44 -3.88 -5.86
CA TYR A 132 -10.13 -4.94 -6.59
C TYR A 132 -9.49 -6.31 -6.30
N CYS A 133 -8.15 -6.42 -6.39
CA CYS A 133 -7.44 -7.66 -6.08
C CYS A 133 -7.66 -8.11 -4.63
N GLU A 134 -7.66 -7.18 -3.66
CA GLU A 134 -7.99 -7.50 -2.26
C GLU A 134 -9.39 -8.12 -2.13
N ILE A 135 -10.41 -7.47 -2.71
CA ILE A 135 -11.79 -7.97 -2.65
C ILE A 135 -11.92 -9.33 -3.33
N ALA A 136 -11.29 -9.51 -4.51
CA ALA A 136 -11.28 -10.78 -5.22
C ALA A 136 -10.67 -11.90 -4.36
N SER A 137 -9.55 -11.64 -3.70
CA SER A 137 -8.91 -12.62 -2.81
C SER A 137 -9.71 -12.93 -1.55
N PHE A 138 -10.39 -11.93 -0.96
CA PHE A 138 -11.36 -12.19 0.11
C PHE A 138 -12.51 -13.06 -0.38
N TYR A 139 -13.03 -12.81 -1.57
CA TYR A 139 -14.13 -13.58 -2.15
C TYR A 139 -13.73 -15.04 -2.43
N ASP A 140 -12.53 -15.27 -2.97
CA ASP A 140 -11.97 -16.59 -3.16
C ASP A 140 -11.85 -17.35 -1.82
N LEU A 141 -11.34 -16.68 -0.78
CA LEU A 141 -11.21 -17.26 0.56
C LEU A 141 -12.56 -17.54 1.23
N ILE A 142 -13.56 -16.67 1.04
CA ILE A 142 -14.93 -16.87 1.56
C ILE A 142 -15.58 -18.08 0.89
N LYS A 143 -15.33 -18.30 -0.41
CA LYS A 143 -15.82 -19.49 -1.13
C LYS A 143 -15.12 -20.77 -0.68
N ALA A 144 -13.81 -20.70 -0.42
CA ALA A 144 -13.00 -21.86 -0.05
C ALA A 144 -13.20 -22.31 1.41
N ASN A 145 -13.73 -21.45 2.29
CA ASN A 145 -13.91 -21.74 3.71
C ASN A 145 -15.40 -21.88 4.10
N THR A 146 -15.68 -22.66 5.14
CA THR A 146 -17.03 -22.87 5.69
C THR A 146 -17.08 -22.58 7.20
N GLY A 147 -18.28 -22.36 7.75
CA GLY A 147 -18.48 -22.12 9.19
C GLY A 147 -18.01 -20.74 9.66
N PHE A 148 -17.46 -20.67 10.88
CA PHE A 148 -17.10 -19.42 11.56
C PHE A 148 -16.06 -18.58 10.80
N THR A 149 -15.08 -19.23 10.16
CA THR A 149 -14.02 -18.55 9.39
C THR A 149 -14.59 -17.78 8.20
N ARG A 150 -15.61 -18.32 7.53
CA ARG A 150 -16.32 -17.63 6.44
C ARG A 150 -17.01 -16.37 6.95
N TRP A 151 -17.71 -16.45 8.07
CA TRP A 151 -18.39 -15.31 8.69
C TRP A 151 -17.40 -14.23 9.16
N ALA A 152 -16.28 -14.64 9.77
CA ALA A 152 -15.21 -13.73 10.16
C ALA A 152 -14.61 -12.99 8.94
N LEU A 153 -14.29 -13.71 7.86
CA LEU A 153 -13.77 -13.10 6.62
C LEU A 153 -14.78 -12.14 5.98
N THR A 154 -16.07 -12.49 6.03
CA THR A 154 -17.16 -11.65 5.52
C THR A 154 -17.31 -10.38 6.35
N GLY A 155 -17.25 -10.50 7.68
CA GLY A 155 -17.27 -9.35 8.60
C GLY A 155 -16.10 -8.40 8.37
N VAL A 156 -14.89 -8.95 8.17
CA VAL A 156 -13.70 -8.15 7.82
C VAL A 156 -13.90 -7.42 6.49
N LEU A 157 -14.43 -8.09 5.46
CA LEU A 157 -14.70 -7.47 4.16
C LEU A 157 -15.73 -6.33 4.26
N ILE A 158 -16.79 -6.51 5.05
CA ILE A 158 -17.80 -5.46 5.27
C ILE A 158 -17.19 -4.26 6.02
N GLY A 159 -16.40 -4.53 7.07
CA GLY A 159 -15.68 -3.49 7.82
C GLY A 159 -14.65 -2.74 6.97
N TYR A 160 -14.20 -3.35 5.87
CA TYR A 160 -13.25 -2.76 4.94
C TYR A 160 -13.87 -1.68 4.02
N VAL A 161 -15.15 -1.79 3.70
CA VAL A 161 -15.89 -0.87 2.81
C VAL A 161 -15.80 0.60 3.25
N PRO A 162 -16.10 0.98 4.51
CA PRO A 162 -15.99 2.37 4.95
C PRO A 162 -14.56 2.91 4.87
N GLY A 163 -13.56 2.06 5.14
CA GLY A 163 -12.15 2.41 4.98
C GLY A 163 -11.73 2.65 3.53
N PHE A 164 -12.23 1.82 2.62
CA PHE A 164 -12.02 1.99 1.19
C PHE A 164 -12.60 3.32 0.68
N VAL A 165 -13.83 3.65 1.06
CA VAL A 165 -14.51 4.91 0.69
C VAL A 165 -13.75 6.12 1.22
N PHE A 166 -13.29 6.07 2.47
CA PHE A 166 -12.51 7.15 3.08
C PHE A 166 -11.20 7.41 2.33
N LEU A 167 -10.43 6.35 2.03
CA LEU A 167 -9.17 6.43 1.30
C LEU A 167 -9.36 6.89 -0.16
N LEU A 168 -10.42 6.41 -0.82
CA LEU A 168 -10.77 6.83 -2.17
C LEU A 168 -11.08 8.33 -2.21
N ARG A 169 -11.93 8.81 -1.28
CA ARG A 169 -12.26 10.23 -1.14
C ARG A 169 -11.00 11.06 -0.89
N HIS A 170 -10.09 10.59 -0.04
CA HIS A 170 -8.82 11.27 0.22
C HIS A 170 -7.95 11.39 -1.04
N ARG A 171 -7.80 10.32 -1.83
CA ARG A 171 -7.02 10.36 -3.09
C ARG A 171 -7.68 11.24 -4.16
N LEU A 172 -9.01 11.23 -4.25
CA LEU A 172 -9.77 12.13 -5.13
C LEU A 172 -9.58 13.60 -4.73
N GLN A 173 -9.64 13.89 -3.42
CA GLN A 173 -9.37 15.23 -2.90
C GLN A 173 -7.93 15.66 -3.22
N GLN A 174 -6.94 14.80 -3.03
CA GLN A 174 -5.55 15.10 -3.42
C GLN A 174 -5.48 15.49 -4.90
N ARG A 175 -6.06 14.70 -5.81
CA ARG A 175 -6.10 15.02 -7.25
C ARG A 175 -6.79 16.35 -7.54
N TYR A 176 -7.94 16.61 -6.92
CA TYR A 176 -8.70 17.86 -7.11
C TYR A 176 -7.91 19.09 -6.64
N TRP A 177 -7.25 19.01 -5.48
CA TRP A 177 -6.49 20.12 -4.91
C TRP A 177 -5.24 20.41 -5.74
N THR A 178 -4.56 19.38 -6.24
CA THR A 178 -3.43 19.54 -7.17
C THR A 178 -3.93 20.21 -8.45
N ASN A 179 -5.04 19.75 -9.06
CA ASN A 179 -5.63 20.39 -10.25
C ASN A 179 -6.09 21.84 -10.02
N LYS A 180 -6.68 22.17 -8.86
CA LYS A 180 -7.16 23.52 -8.54
C LYS A 180 -6.00 24.50 -8.36
N LYS A 181 -4.86 24.04 -7.84
CA LYS A 181 -3.62 24.83 -7.72
C LYS A 181 -2.98 25.15 -9.08
N TYR A 182 -3.40 24.48 -10.15
CA TYR A 182 -2.90 24.64 -11.52
C TYR A 182 -3.87 25.40 -12.45
N ARG A 183 -5.00 25.89 -11.94
CA ARG A 183 -5.95 26.75 -12.68
C ARG A 183 -5.81 28.25 -12.34
N LYS A 184 -4.90 28.60 -11.44
CA LYS A 184 -4.44 29.97 -11.20
C LYS A 184 -3.07 30.12 -11.84
#